data_AF-A0A920L069-F1
#
_entry.id   AF-A0A920L069-F1
#
_cell.length_a   1.000
_cell.length_b   1.000
_cell.length_c   1.000
_cell.angle_alpha   90.00
_cell.angle_beta   90.00
_cell.angle_gamma   90.00
#
_symmetry.space_group_name_H-M   'P 1'
#
loop_
_entity.id
_entity.type
_entity.pdbx_description
1 polymer ?
#
loop_
_entity_poly.entity_id
_entity_poly.type
_entity_poly.pdbx_seq_one_letter_code
_entity_poly.pdbx_strand_id
1 'polypeptide(L)'
;MLVTSDNLVQMFFGWEGVGVASYLLIGFYYKKQSANAAAIKAFVVNRVGDFGFALGIFALFMVTGSINFDDIFVAAPKLAETTLTFCGQIGMQLT
;
A
#
# COMPACT_ATOMS: atom_id res chain seq x y z
N MET A 1 -14.16 3.72 4.57
CA MET A 1 -12.80 4.06 5.03
C MET A 1 -11.78 3.89 3.92
N LEU A 2 -11.50 2.71 3.36
CA LEU A 2 -10.52 2.58 2.27
C LEU A 2 -10.89 3.40 1.01
N VAL A 3 -12.06 3.13 0.41
CA VAL A 3 -12.50 3.78 -0.85
C VAL A 3 -12.88 5.26 -0.66
N THR A 4 -13.16 5.65 0.58
CA THR A 4 -13.61 7.01 0.93
C THR A 4 -12.48 7.84 1.56
N SER A 5 -11.22 7.42 1.42
CA SER A 5 -10.08 8.14 1.97
C SER A 5 -9.70 9.33 1.10
N ASP A 6 -9.44 10.47 1.72
CA ASP A 6 -8.96 11.72 1.10
C ASP A 6 -7.43 11.94 1.31
N ASN A 7 -6.81 11.09 2.12
CA ASN A 7 -5.36 11.09 2.37
C ASN A 7 -4.79 9.66 2.45
N LEU A 8 -3.48 9.56 2.21
CA LEU A 8 -2.74 8.29 2.18
C LEU A 8 -2.77 7.53 3.50
N VAL A 9 -2.80 8.24 4.64
CA VAL A 9 -2.79 7.63 5.98
C VAL A 9 -4.14 6.96 6.29
N GLN A 10 -5.24 7.62 5.95
CA GLN A 10 -6.58 7.05 6.07
C GLN A 10 -6.77 5.85 5.14
N MET A 11 -6.18 5.91 3.94
CA MET A 11 -6.18 4.78 3.00
C MET A 11 -5.40 3.59 3.58
N PHE A 12 -4.22 3.83 4.18
CA PHE A 12 -3.44 2.81 4.87
C PHE A 12 -4.23 2.17 6.02
N PHE A 13 -4.93 2.97 6.82
CA PHE A 13 -5.80 2.45 7.88
C PHE A 13 -6.97 1.60 7.32
N GLY A 14 -7.57 2.03 6.20
CA GLY A 14 -8.58 1.23 5.50
C GLY A 14 -8.03 -0.10 4.97
N TRP A 15 -6.78 -0.10 4.51
CA TRP A 15 -6.08 -1.26 3.98
C TRP A 15 -5.81 -2.31 5.05
N GLU A 16 -5.34 -1.86 6.22
CA GLU A 16 -5.20 -2.67 7.44
C GLU A 16 -6.50 -3.39 7.81
N GLY A 17 -7.62 -2.67 7.74
CA GLY A 17 -8.96 -3.23 7.99
C GLY A 17 -9.34 -4.35 7.01
N VAL A 18 -9.00 -4.21 5.72
CA VAL A 18 -9.22 -5.26 4.72
C VAL A 18 -8.33 -6.48 5.00
N GLY A 19 -7.08 -6.26 5.44
CA GLY A 19 -6.16 -7.32 5.86
C GLY A 19 -6.72 -8.15 7.03
N VAL A 20 -7.29 -7.50 8.05
CA VAL A 20 -7.93 -8.20 9.18
C VAL A 20 -9.21 -8.92 8.74
N ALA A 21 -10.06 -8.28 7.92
CA ALA A 21 -11.28 -8.89 7.44
C ALA A 21 -11.01 -10.17 6.62
N SER A 22 -10.01 -10.14 5.73
CA SER A 22 -9.60 -11.30 4.95
C SER A 22 -9.04 -12.43 5.81
N TYR A 23 -8.25 -12.12 6.84
CA TYR A 23 -7.77 -13.10 7.82
C TYR A 23 -8.93 -13.83 8.51
N LEU A 24 -9.93 -13.08 8.99
CA LEU A 24 -11.10 -13.64 9.67
C LEU A 24 -11.97 -14.50 8.74
N LEU A 25 -12.13 -14.09 7.47
CA LEU A 25 -12.90 -14.84 6.48
C LEU A 25 -12.21 -16.15 6.07
N ILE A 26 -10.89 -16.14 5.85
CA ILE A 26 -10.11 -17.35 5.56
C ILE A 26 -10.09 -18.27 6.79
N GLY A 27 -9.98 -17.68 7.98
CA GLY A 27 -10.01 -18.36 9.27
C GLY A 27 -11.40 -18.79 9.75
N PHE A 28 -12.48 -18.53 8.99
CA PHE A 28 -13.86 -18.80 9.42
C PHE A 28 -14.07 -20.26 9.83
N TYR A 29 -13.47 -21.20 9.08
CA TYR A 29 -13.42 -22.62 9.42
C TYR A 29 -12.27 -22.94 10.39
N TYR A 30 -12.21 -22.23 11.53
CA TYR A 30 -11.10 -22.31 12.50
C TYR A 30 -10.83 -23.72 13.04
N LYS A 31 -11.85 -24.60 13.07
CA LYS A 31 -11.72 -26.01 13.48
C LYS A 31 -10.84 -26.84 12.53
N LYS A 32 -10.66 -26.39 11.29
CA LYS A 32 -9.78 -27.04 10.32
C LYS A 32 -8.39 -26.43 10.42
N GLN A 33 -7.42 -27.22 10.88
CA GLN A 33 -6.03 -26.76 11.08
C GLN A 33 -5.41 -26.17 9.79
N SER A 34 -5.77 -26.71 8.61
CA SER A 34 -5.32 -26.18 7.32
C SER A 34 -5.86 -24.77 7.03
N ALA A 35 -7.08 -24.45 7.46
CA ALA A 35 -7.69 -23.13 7.24
C ALA A 35 -7.02 -22.07 8.13
N ASN A 36 -6.72 -22.42 9.38
CA ASN A 36 -6.02 -21.52 10.30
C ASN A 36 -4.57 -21.25 9.82
N ALA A 37 -3.85 -22.30 9.38
CA ALA A 37 -2.53 -22.15 8.80
C ALA A 37 -2.54 -21.30 7.50
N ALA A 38 -3.56 -21.44 6.67
CA ALA A 38 -3.75 -20.61 5.48
C ALA A 38 -4.05 -19.15 5.83
N ALA A 39 -4.91 -18.90 6.82
CA ALA A 39 -5.21 -17.56 7.30
C ALA A 39 -3.96 -16.85 7.81
N ILE A 40 -3.16 -17.51 8.66
CA ILE A 40 -1.90 -16.95 9.18
C ILE A 40 -0.93 -16.65 8.04
N LYS A 41 -0.76 -17.58 7.08
CA LYS A 41 0.12 -17.35 5.93
C LYS A 41 -0.35 -16.15 5.10
N ALA A 42 -1.65 -16.05 4.82
CA ALA A 42 -2.22 -14.93 4.08
C ALA A 42 -2.02 -13.60 4.81
N PHE A 43 -2.21 -13.58 6.13
CA PHE A 43 -1.96 -12.40 6.95
C PHE A 43 -0.49 -11.97 6.93
N VAL A 44 0.45 -12.90 7.05
CA VAL A 44 1.89 -12.60 7.00
C VAL A 44 2.29 -12.01 5.65
N VAL A 45 1.80 -12.56 4.54
CA VAL A 45 2.07 -12.01 3.20
C VAL A 45 1.46 -10.62 3.03
N ASN A 46 0.27 -10.39 3.60
CA ASN A 46 -0.33 -9.04 3.64
C ASN A 46 0.57 -8.06 4.38
N ARG A 47 1.13 -8.45 5.53
CA ARG A 47 2.05 -7.62 6.32
C ARG A 47 3.31 -7.24 5.55
N VAL A 48 3.86 -8.16 4.77
CA VAL A 48 5.00 -7.86 3.88
C VAL A 48 4.60 -6.84 2.81
N GLY A 49 3.40 -6.95 2.25
CA GLY A 49 2.83 -5.95 1.34
C GLY A 49 2.66 -4.58 1.98
N ASP A 50 2.21 -4.53 3.25
CA ASP A 50 2.00 -3.29 3.99
C ASP A 50 3.31 -2.49 4.16
N PHE A 51 4.46 -3.17 4.30
CA PHE A 51 5.76 -2.49 4.27
C PHE A 51 6.06 -1.82 2.93
N GLY A 52 5.78 -2.50 1.81
CA GLY A 52 5.92 -1.91 0.49
C GLY A 52 4.99 -0.72 0.29
N PHE A 53 3.76 -0.82 0.80
CA PHE A 53 2.79 0.26 0.75
C PHE A 53 3.23 1.47 1.58
N ALA A 54 3.74 1.25 2.80
CA ALA A 54 4.29 2.30 3.65
C ALA A 54 5.52 2.99 3.01
N LEU A 55 6.40 2.23 2.33
CA LEU A 55 7.50 2.80 1.56
C LEU A 55 7.01 3.66 0.39
N GLY A 56 5.95 3.25 -0.29
CA GLY A 56 5.31 4.05 -1.34
C GLY A 56 4.74 5.37 -0.82
N ILE A 57 4.06 5.34 0.33
CA ILE A 57 3.57 6.54 1.02
C ILE A 57 4.73 7.45 1.41
N PHE A 58 5.81 6.89 1.96
CA PHE A 58 7.00 7.66 2.33
C PHE A 58 7.67 8.29 1.11
N ALA A 59 7.81 7.56 0.00
CA ALA A 59 8.37 8.09 -1.24
C ALA A 59 7.52 9.24 -1.81
N LEU A 60 6.19 9.10 -1.83
CA LEU A 60 5.28 10.17 -2.25
C LEU A 60 5.41 11.39 -1.34
N PHE A 61 5.48 11.19 -0.03
CA PHE A 61 5.67 12.27 0.92
C PHE A 61 7.02 12.98 0.72
N MET A 62 8.09 12.25 0.42
CA MET A 62 9.42 12.84 0.18
C MET A 62 9.46 13.74 -1.06
N VAL A 63 8.67 13.45 -2.10
CA VAL A 63 8.67 14.23 -3.34
C VAL A 63 7.58 15.32 -3.35
N THR A 64 6.44 15.08 -2.71
CA THR A 64 5.31 16.05 -2.70
C THR A 64 5.23 16.89 -1.43
N GLY A 65 5.81 16.43 -0.31
CA GLY A 65 5.67 17.06 1.00
C GLY A 65 4.28 16.93 1.63
N SER A 66 3.34 16.23 0.99
CA SER A 66 1.97 16.08 1.46
C SER A 66 1.54 14.62 1.50
N ILE A 67 0.53 14.34 2.32
CA ILE A 67 -0.15 13.05 2.43
C ILE A 67 -1.59 13.10 1.89
N ASN A 68 -2.08 14.29 1.50
CA ASN A 68 -3.41 14.48 0.95
C ASN A 68 -3.43 14.19 -0.54
N PHE A 69 -4.51 13.58 -1.03
CA PHE A 69 -4.61 13.23 -2.45
C PHE A 69 -4.66 14.46 -3.37
N ASP A 70 -5.34 15.53 -2.95
CA ASP A 70 -5.45 16.75 -3.76
C ASP A 70 -4.07 17.34 -4.09
N ASP A 71 -3.21 17.46 -3.08
CA ASP A 71 -1.84 17.98 -3.26
C ASP A 71 -0.98 17.05 -4.14
N ILE A 72 -1.14 15.74 -3.96
CA ILE A 72 -0.41 14.73 -4.75
C ILE A 72 -0.86 14.76 -6.21
N PHE A 73 -2.16 14.89 -6.48
CA PHE A 73 -2.69 14.95 -7.85
C PHE A 73 -2.32 16.25 -8.55
N VAL A 74 -2.22 17.37 -7.82
CA VAL A 74 -1.67 18.62 -8.36
C VAL A 74 -0.19 18.47 -8.72
N ALA A 75 0.58 17.75 -7.91
CA ALA A 75 2.00 17.47 -8.19
C ALA A 75 2.21 16.38 -9.26
N ALA A 76 1.21 15.55 -9.56
CA ALA A 76 1.34 14.37 -10.42
C ALA A 76 1.92 14.63 -11.82
N PRO A 77 1.57 15.70 -12.56
CA PRO A 77 2.18 15.98 -13.85
C PRO A 77 3.69 16.22 -13.75
N LYS A 78 4.13 16.90 -12.68
CA LYS A 78 5.54 17.17 -12.40
C LYS A 78 6.29 15.92 -11.93
N LEU A 79 5.60 15.04 -11.21
CA LEU A 79 6.13 13.73 -10.82
C LEU A 79 6.34 12.82 -12.02
N ALA A 80 5.47 12.87 -13.03
CA ALA A 80 5.56 12.05 -14.24
C ALA A 80 6.83 12.36 -15.06
N GLU A 81 7.30 13.61 -15.02
CA GLU A 81 8.55 14.03 -15.67
C GLU A 81 9.80 13.73 -14.81
N THR A 82 9.62 13.36 -13.54
CA THR A 82 10.71 13.12 -12.61
C THR A 82 11.27 11.71 -12.79
N THR A 83 12.53 11.60 -13.24
CA THR A 83 13.22 10.31 -13.29
C THR A 83 13.72 9.93 -11.90
N LEU A 84 13.08 8.94 -11.27
CA LEU A 84 13.57 8.36 -10.02
C LEU A 84 14.66 7.33 -10.36
N THR A 85 15.92 7.66 -10.07
CA THR A 85 17.04 6.73 -10.22
C THR A 85 17.02 5.72 -9.07
N PHE A 86 16.48 4.53 -9.32
CA PHE A 86 16.51 3.43 -8.37
C PHE A 86 17.77 2.58 -8.59
N CYS A 87 18.61 2.42 -7.56
CA CYS A 87 19.79 1.55 -7.58
C CYS A 87 20.80 1.83 -8.72
N GLY A 88 21.01 3.10 -9.08
CA GLY A 88 22.06 3.51 -10.04
C GLY A 88 21.85 3.10 -11.50
N GLN A 89 20.74 2.46 -11.85
CA GLN A 89 20.41 2.11 -13.24
C GLN A 89 19.30 3.04 -13.73
N ILE A 90 19.58 3.72 -14.85
CA ILE A 90 18.73 4.75 -15.46
C ILE A 90 17.34 4.17 -15.70
N GLY A 91 16.34 4.75 -15.01
CA GLY A 91 14.93 4.44 -15.22
C GLY A 91 14.54 4.69 -16.66
N MET A 92 13.95 3.67 -17.27
CA MET A 92 13.47 3.64 -18.65
C MET A 92 12.57 4.84 -18.93
N GLN A 93 13.01 5.72 -19.84
CA GLN A 93 12.17 6.76 -20.44
C GLN A 93 11.01 6.07 -21.15
N LEU A 94 9.79 6.22 -20.63
CA LEU A 94 8.58 5.97 -21.41
C LEU A 94 8.25 7.26 -22.15
N THR A 95 8.82 7.39 -23.34
CA THR A 95 8.31 8.28 -24.39
C THR A 95 6.99 7.74 -24.95
#